data_AF-A0A8J1Y964-F1
#
_entry.id   AF-A0A8J1Y964-F1
#
_cell.length_a   1.000
_cell.length_b   1.000
_cell.length_c   1.000
_cell.angle_alpha   90.00
_cell.angle_beta   90.00
_cell.angle_gamma   90.00
#
_symmetry.space_group_name_H-M   'P 1'
#
loop_
_entity.id
_entity.type
_entity.pdbx_description
1 polymer ?
#
loop_
_entity_poly.entity_id
_entity_poly.type
_entity_poly.pdbx_seq_one_letter_code
_entity_poly.pdbx_strand_id
1 'polypeptide(L)'
;PGYAPGYGGAPQGQPGYGAPPQPGYGAPPQPGYGAPPQPGYGAPQQQSGYPQAGVDPNLYNWFQAVDQDRSGRITATELQQALTNANWSHFNPETCRLMIGMFDRDFSGTIDFNEFCSLWNYIHQWKGIFDRFDGNRSGTIESQELQSAFSMMGFNVSPRFVQLIVWTYDTHGRRSLTLDKFIQSSVMLKSVTDTFKQKDTNLSGVINVGYEDFMYMAMSNKP
;
A
#
# COMPACT_ATOMS: atom_id res chain seq x y z
N PRO A 1 -47.67 -17.22 37.82
CA PRO A 1 -48.99 -17.18 37.13
C PRO A 1 -49.07 -15.93 36.23
N GLY A 2 -48.71 -15.95 34.94
CA GLY A 2 -48.98 -16.94 33.91
C GLY A 2 -50.23 -16.50 33.15
N TYR A 3 -50.08 -15.86 31.98
CA TYR A 3 -51.07 -15.87 30.89
C TYR A 3 -50.38 -15.56 29.54
N ALA A 4 -50.70 -16.40 28.56
CA ALA A 4 -50.23 -16.46 27.19
C ALA A 4 -51.02 -15.51 26.25
N PRO A 5 -50.53 -15.26 25.01
CA PRO A 5 -51.25 -14.54 23.96
C PRO A 5 -52.15 -15.47 23.12
N GLY A 6 -53.21 -14.91 22.54
CA GLY A 6 -54.19 -15.61 21.70
C GLY A 6 -54.10 -15.26 20.21
N TYR A 7 -54.34 -16.31 19.39
CA TYR A 7 -55.15 -16.44 18.15
C TYR A 7 -55.27 -15.26 17.16
N GLY A 8 -55.25 -15.41 15.83
CA GLY A 8 -55.29 -16.57 14.93
C GLY A 8 -55.76 -16.20 13.50
N GLY A 9 -55.69 -17.16 12.56
CA GLY A 9 -56.43 -17.27 11.27
C GLY A 9 -55.76 -16.60 10.03
N ALA A 10 -55.30 -17.27 8.94
CA ALA A 10 -55.87 -18.25 7.97
C ALA A 10 -56.76 -17.60 6.87
N PRO A 11 -57.07 -18.20 5.69
CA PRO A 11 -56.61 -19.46 5.03
C PRO A 11 -56.46 -19.45 3.45
N GLN A 12 -56.00 -20.59 2.90
CA GLN A 12 -56.42 -21.33 1.65
C GLN A 12 -56.32 -20.67 0.23
N GLY A 13 -56.00 -21.38 -0.87
CA GLY A 13 -56.03 -22.82 -1.14
C GLY A 13 -55.40 -23.30 -2.47
N GLN A 14 -55.44 -24.64 -2.62
CA GLN A 14 -55.01 -25.62 -3.65
C GLN A 14 -55.77 -25.52 -5.01
N PRO A 15 -55.57 -26.35 -6.09
CA PRO A 15 -55.15 -27.79 -6.15
C PRO A 15 -54.17 -28.20 -7.30
N GLY A 16 -53.47 -29.35 -7.26
CA GLY A 16 -53.84 -30.69 -7.82
C GLY A 16 -53.59 -30.74 -9.35
N TYR A 17 -52.99 -31.72 -10.04
CA TYR A 17 -53.05 -33.20 -10.09
C TYR A 17 -51.83 -33.67 -10.96
N GLY A 18 -51.12 -34.78 -10.75
CA GLY A 18 -51.52 -36.17 -11.04
C GLY A 18 -50.28 -37.05 -11.35
N ALA A 19 -50.31 -38.32 -10.91
CA ALA A 19 -49.41 -39.44 -11.26
C ALA A 19 -50.16 -40.41 -12.23
N PRO A 20 -49.65 -41.52 -12.85
CA PRO A 20 -48.65 -42.51 -12.37
C PRO A 20 -47.78 -43.18 -13.54
N PRO A 21 -47.41 -44.50 -13.61
CA PRO A 21 -46.01 -44.96 -13.47
C PRO A 21 -45.43 -45.97 -14.52
N GLN A 22 -44.14 -46.35 -14.33
CA GLN A 22 -43.39 -47.59 -14.77
C GLN A 22 -42.96 -47.77 -16.26
N PRO A 23 -42.07 -48.73 -16.64
CA PRO A 23 -41.08 -49.59 -15.92
C PRO A 23 -39.64 -49.57 -16.53
N GLY A 24 -38.68 -50.24 -15.88
CA GLY A 24 -37.26 -50.28 -16.26
C GLY A 24 -36.87 -51.29 -17.36
N TYR A 25 -35.68 -51.06 -17.94
CA TYR A 25 -34.87 -52.00 -18.74
C TYR A 25 -33.38 -51.66 -18.56
N GLY A 26 -32.49 -52.67 -18.54
CA GLY A 26 -31.09 -52.55 -18.13
C GLY A 26 -30.00 -52.60 -19.22
N ALA A 27 -28.76 -52.42 -18.73
CA ALA A 27 -27.40 -52.68 -19.29
C ALA A 27 -26.87 -51.76 -20.42
N PRO A 28 -25.53 -51.57 -20.61
CA PRO A 28 -24.37 -52.32 -20.09
C PRO A 28 -23.24 -51.46 -19.39
N PRO A 29 -22.17 -52.07 -18.83
CA PRO A 29 -21.14 -51.37 -18.05
C PRO A 29 -20.01 -50.79 -18.92
N GLN A 30 -19.53 -49.58 -18.57
CA GLN A 30 -18.35 -48.97 -19.18
C GLN A 30 -17.06 -49.28 -18.37
N PRO A 31 -15.91 -49.51 -19.02
CA PRO A 31 -14.64 -49.81 -18.34
C PRO A 31 -14.01 -48.55 -17.74
N GLY A 32 -13.42 -48.71 -16.56
CA GLY A 32 -12.80 -47.66 -15.80
C GLY A 32 -11.54 -47.05 -16.42
N TYR A 33 -11.35 -45.78 -16.10
CA TYR A 33 -10.05 -45.13 -16.07
C TYR A 33 -9.88 -44.51 -14.69
N GLY A 34 -8.88 -45.00 -13.97
CA GLY A 34 -8.55 -44.57 -12.61
C GLY A 34 -8.02 -43.14 -12.58
N ALA A 35 -8.54 -42.36 -11.63
CA ALA A 35 -7.93 -41.10 -11.21
C ALA A 35 -6.79 -41.39 -10.22
N PRO A 36 -5.60 -40.78 -10.36
CA PRO A 36 -4.57 -40.85 -9.32
C PRO A 36 -4.90 -39.94 -8.12
N PRO A 37 -4.36 -40.24 -6.93
CA PRO A 37 -4.85 -39.74 -5.64
C PRO A 37 -4.37 -38.31 -5.32
N GLN A 38 -5.23 -37.51 -4.70
CA GLN A 38 -4.83 -36.28 -4.00
C GLN A 38 -4.34 -36.61 -2.58
N PRO A 39 -3.11 -36.24 -2.19
CA PRO A 39 -2.74 -36.14 -0.78
C PRO A 39 -3.08 -34.74 -0.28
N GLY A 40 -3.99 -34.68 0.69
CA GLY A 40 -4.28 -33.48 1.44
C GLY A 40 -3.11 -33.07 2.33
N TYR A 41 -2.95 -31.76 2.51
CA TYR A 41 -2.22 -31.19 3.64
C TYR A 41 -2.95 -29.92 4.08
N GLY A 42 -3.53 -29.99 5.28
CA GLY A 42 -3.93 -28.80 6.02
C GLY A 42 -2.67 -28.04 6.45
N ALA A 43 -2.72 -26.72 6.33
CA ALA A 43 -1.74 -25.81 6.89
C ALA A 43 -2.43 -24.84 7.87
N PRO A 44 -1.77 -24.46 8.97
CA PRO A 44 -2.39 -23.75 10.09
C PRO A 44 -2.63 -22.28 9.77
N GLN A 45 -3.78 -21.77 10.20
CA GLN A 45 -4.09 -20.34 10.20
C GLN A 45 -3.09 -19.58 11.08
N GLN A 46 -2.29 -18.72 10.46
CA GLN A 46 -1.69 -17.57 11.15
C GLN A 46 -2.18 -16.28 10.50
N GLN A 47 -2.44 -15.32 11.37
CA GLN A 47 -3.40 -14.25 11.23
C GLN A 47 -2.68 -12.90 11.11
N SER A 48 -3.12 -12.13 10.10
CA SER A 48 -3.10 -10.66 9.98
C SER A 48 -1.82 -9.92 9.55
N GLY A 49 -1.90 -9.29 8.36
CA GLY A 49 -1.09 -8.11 8.00
C GLY A 49 -0.88 -7.90 6.48
N TYR A 50 -1.92 -7.49 5.74
CA TYR A 50 -1.92 -7.07 4.32
C TYR A 50 -1.50 -8.14 3.26
N PRO A 51 -2.11 -8.16 2.06
CA PRO A 51 -1.87 -9.23 1.08
C PRO A 51 -0.47 -9.13 0.46
N GLN A 52 0.39 -10.11 0.74
CA GLN A 52 1.61 -10.37 -0.04
C GLN A 52 1.20 -11.01 -1.38
N ALA A 53 0.97 -10.17 -2.39
CA ALA A 53 0.82 -10.59 -3.77
C ALA A 53 1.70 -9.68 -4.64
N GLY A 54 2.61 -10.26 -5.43
CA GLY A 54 3.25 -9.56 -6.54
C GLY A 54 4.71 -9.12 -6.35
N VAL A 55 5.59 -9.96 -5.81
CA VAL A 55 7.03 -9.75 -6.04
C VAL A 55 7.30 -10.03 -7.53
N ASP A 56 7.78 -9.02 -8.26
CA ASP A 56 8.14 -9.15 -9.68
C ASP A 56 9.19 -10.28 -9.83
N PRO A 57 8.97 -11.29 -10.69
CA PRO A 57 9.95 -12.35 -10.93
C PRO A 57 11.32 -11.83 -11.36
N ASN A 58 11.37 -10.64 -11.96
CA ASN A 58 12.59 -9.99 -12.43
C ASN A 58 13.25 -9.10 -11.37
N LEU A 59 12.71 -9.05 -10.16
CA LEU A 59 13.21 -8.16 -9.12
C LEU A 59 14.68 -8.44 -8.77
N TYR A 60 15.09 -9.70 -8.78
CA TYR A 60 16.48 -10.07 -8.57
C TYR A 60 17.39 -9.57 -9.70
N ASN A 61 16.93 -9.59 -10.95
CA ASN A 61 17.67 -9.01 -12.08
C ASN A 61 17.82 -7.50 -11.92
N TRP A 62 16.77 -6.83 -11.40
CA TRP A 62 16.83 -5.40 -11.15
C TRP A 62 17.77 -5.08 -9.98
N PHE A 63 17.72 -5.86 -8.90
CA PHE A 63 18.66 -5.76 -7.79
C PHE A 63 20.11 -5.86 -8.29
N GLN A 64 20.41 -6.87 -9.13
CA GLN A 64 21.73 -7.03 -9.73
C GLN A 64 22.13 -5.90 -10.69
N ALA A 65 21.17 -5.22 -11.31
CA ALA A 65 21.43 -4.07 -12.16
C ALA A 65 21.74 -2.80 -11.35
N VAL A 66 21.25 -2.71 -10.12
CA VAL A 66 21.50 -1.59 -9.20
C VAL A 66 22.81 -1.79 -8.44
N ASP A 67 23.05 -3.00 -7.93
CA ASP A 67 24.26 -3.42 -7.22
C ASP A 67 25.44 -3.51 -8.20
N GLN A 68 26.08 -2.36 -8.46
CA GLN A 68 27.08 -2.22 -9.52
C GLN A 68 28.39 -2.89 -9.14
N ASP A 69 28.74 -2.83 -7.85
CA ASP A 69 29.96 -3.43 -7.33
C ASP A 69 29.78 -4.92 -6.97
N ARG A 70 28.54 -5.43 -7.01
CA ARG A 70 28.16 -6.81 -6.68
C ARG A 70 28.50 -7.17 -5.24
N SER A 71 28.42 -6.21 -4.35
CA SER A 71 28.63 -6.41 -2.91
C SER A 71 27.49 -7.23 -2.27
N GLY A 72 26.36 -7.37 -2.98
CA GLY A 72 25.15 -7.98 -2.44
C GLY A 72 24.34 -7.03 -1.57
N ARG A 73 24.69 -5.73 -1.55
CA ARG A 73 23.95 -4.68 -0.85
C ARG A 73 23.90 -3.42 -1.72
N ILE A 74 22.79 -2.70 -1.66
CA ILE A 74 22.59 -1.47 -2.42
C ILE A 74 22.87 -0.27 -1.52
N THR A 75 23.80 0.58 -1.95
CA THR A 75 24.08 1.87 -1.32
C THR A 75 23.13 2.97 -1.80
N ALA A 76 23.05 4.08 -1.05
CA ALA A 76 22.27 5.26 -1.47
C ALA A 76 22.71 5.79 -2.84
N THR A 77 24.01 5.71 -3.15
CA THR A 77 24.59 6.16 -4.41
C THR A 77 24.16 5.27 -5.57
N GLU A 78 24.21 3.95 -5.40
CA GLU A 78 23.76 2.99 -6.42
C GLU A 78 22.27 3.12 -6.69
N LEU A 79 21.46 3.25 -5.63
CA LEU A 79 20.03 3.49 -5.76
C LEU A 79 19.74 4.78 -6.52
N GLN A 80 20.45 5.87 -6.20
CA GLN A 80 20.29 7.15 -6.88
C GLN A 80 20.61 7.04 -8.38
N GLN A 81 21.70 6.37 -8.72
CA GLN A 81 22.12 6.19 -10.10
C GLN A 81 21.11 5.35 -10.88
N ALA A 82 20.63 4.24 -10.30
CA ALA A 82 19.64 3.39 -10.94
C ALA A 82 18.31 4.11 -11.19
N LEU A 83 17.81 4.87 -10.22
CA LEU A 83 16.58 5.66 -10.37
C LEU A 83 16.72 6.80 -11.39
N THR A 84 17.90 7.42 -11.46
CA THR A 84 18.20 8.45 -12.46
C THR A 84 18.24 7.85 -13.87
N ASN A 85 18.92 6.71 -14.02
CA ASN A 85 19.05 5.99 -15.29
C ASN A 85 17.71 5.43 -15.80
N ALA A 86 16.76 5.14 -14.91
CA ALA A 86 15.42 4.69 -15.27
C ALA A 86 14.52 5.80 -15.86
N ASN A 87 15.05 7.02 -16.09
CA ASN A 87 14.34 8.22 -16.54
C ASN A 87 13.38 8.84 -15.50
N TRP A 88 13.51 8.52 -14.21
CA TRP A 88 12.55 8.95 -13.18
C TRP A 88 12.88 10.32 -12.55
N SER A 89 13.70 11.14 -13.24
CA SER A 89 14.32 12.41 -12.81
C SER A 89 15.58 12.24 -11.94
N HIS A 90 16.39 13.29 -11.81
CA HIS A 90 17.59 13.29 -10.97
C HIS A 90 17.16 13.23 -9.50
N PHE A 91 17.17 12.03 -8.92
CA PHE A 91 16.82 11.84 -7.52
C PHE A 91 17.80 12.55 -6.61
N ASN A 92 17.28 13.30 -5.63
CA ASN A 92 18.11 13.88 -4.58
C ASN A 92 18.74 12.76 -3.71
N PRO A 93 20.06 12.78 -3.45
CA PRO A 93 20.72 11.79 -2.59
C PRO A 93 20.10 11.67 -1.19
N GLU A 94 19.56 12.76 -0.65
CA GLU A 94 18.88 12.76 0.65
C GLU A 94 17.59 11.96 0.61
N THR A 95 16.83 12.05 -0.49
CA THR A 95 15.64 11.23 -0.67
C THR A 95 16.02 9.74 -0.76
N CYS A 96 17.13 9.40 -1.42
CA CYS A 96 17.62 8.03 -1.47
C CYS A 96 18.01 7.52 -0.07
N ARG A 97 18.73 8.32 0.73
CA ARG A 97 19.06 7.97 2.12
C ARG A 97 17.82 7.77 2.99
N LEU A 98 16.85 8.67 2.87
CA LEU A 98 15.56 8.55 3.56
C LEU A 98 14.85 7.25 3.18
N MET A 99 14.79 6.93 1.88
CA MET A 99 14.19 5.69 1.41
C MET A 99 14.92 4.45 1.94
N ILE A 100 16.25 4.48 2.00
CA ILE A 100 17.02 3.39 2.62
C ILE A 100 16.70 3.27 4.10
N GLY A 101 16.76 4.36 4.87
CA GLY A 101 16.50 4.35 6.31
C GLY A 101 15.09 3.85 6.69
N MET A 102 14.11 3.95 5.80
CA MET A 102 12.77 3.40 6.02
C MET A 102 12.71 1.87 5.96
N PHE A 103 13.64 1.22 5.25
CA PHE A 103 13.60 -0.22 4.97
C PHE A 103 14.82 -0.99 5.48
N ASP A 104 15.91 -0.28 5.82
CA ASP A 104 17.11 -0.79 6.48
C ASP A 104 16.79 -1.24 7.91
N ARG A 105 16.49 -2.53 8.09
CA ARG A 105 16.10 -3.10 9.38
C ARG A 105 17.30 -3.46 10.23
N ASP A 106 18.44 -3.71 9.59
CA ASP A 106 19.68 -4.08 10.27
C ASP A 106 20.59 -2.87 10.56
N PHE A 107 20.15 -1.66 10.20
CA PHE A 107 20.86 -0.39 10.39
C PHE A 107 22.25 -0.39 9.76
N SER A 108 22.39 -1.09 8.63
CA SER A 108 23.66 -1.17 7.92
C SER A 108 24.00 0.09 7.11
N GLY A 109 23.02 0.97 6.90
CA GLY A 109 23.11 2.08 5.95
C GLY A 109 23.01 1.64 4.49
N THR A 110 22.67 0.37 4.23
CA THR A 110 22.56 -0.24 2.91
C THR A 110 21.32 -1.14 2.85
N ILE A 111 20.94 -1.58 1.65
CA ILE A 111 19.74 -2.40 1.45
C ILE A 111 20.14 -3.79 0.94
N ASP A 112 19.79 -4.85 1.65
CA ASP A 112 19.90 -6.21 1.15
C ASP A 112 18.77 -6.57 0.17
N PHE A 113 18.80 -7.78 -0.41
CA PHE A 113 17.77 -8.18 -1.37
C PHE A 113 16.34 -8.22 -0.78
N ASN A 114 16.18 -8.65 0.48
CA ASN A 114 14.86 -8.74 1.12
C ASN A 114 14.28 -7.35 1.39
N GLU A 115 15.12 -6.44 1.86
CA GLU A 115 14.79 -5.03 2.07
C GLU A 115 14.50 -4.35 0.73
N PHE A 116 15.27 -4.69 -0.31
CA PHE A 116 15.07 -4.20 -1.66
C PHE A 116 13.69 -4.56 -2.22
N CYS A 117 13.18 -5.76 -1.95
CA CYS A 117 11.82 -6.14 -2.36
C CYS A 117 10.76 -5.19 -1.79
N SER A 118 10.92 -4.82 -0.52
CA SER A 118 10.00 -3.92 0.15
C SER A 118 10.11 -2.50 -0.40
N LEU A 119 11.35 -2.01 -0.57
CA LEU A 119 11.64 -0.70 -1.14
C LEU A 119 11.13 -0.57 -2.58
N TRP A 120 11.32 -1.61 -3.41
CA TRP A 120 10.87 -1.62 -4.80
C TRP A 120 9.36 -1.46 -4.92
N ASN A 121 8.62 -2.28 -4.16
CA ASN A 121 7.16 -2.22 -4.12
C ASN A 121 6.68 -0.85 -3.61
N TYR A 122 7.39 -0.28 -2.64
CA TYR A 122 7.09 1.05 -2.12
C TYR A 122 7.27 2.14 -3.19
N ILE A 123 8.42 2.14 -3.88
CA ILE A 123 8.72 3.07 -4.96
C ILE A 123 7.68 2.97 -6.10
N HIS A 124 7.27 1.75 -6.47
CA HIS A 124 6.27 1.54 -7.52
C HIS A 124 4.87 2.02 -7.13
N GLN A 125 4.48 1.83 -5.87
CA GLN A 125 3.22 2.38 -5.37
C GLN A 125 3.21 3.91 -5.45
N TRP A 126 4.28 4.56 -5.01
CA TRP A 126 4.40 6.01 -5.11
C TRP A 126 4.46 6.50 -6.55
N LYS A 127 5.16 5.77 -7.44
CA LYS A 127 5.17 6.07 -8.87
C LYS A 127 3.78 5.97 -9.49
N GLY A 128 3.03 4.93 -9.15
CA GLY A 128 1.66 4.75 -9.64
C GLY A 128 0.72 5.86 -9.17
N ILE A 129 0.88 6.34 -7.92
CA ILE A 129 0.19 7.52 -7.42
C ILE A 129 0.63 8.76 -8.20
N PHE A 130 1.93 8.96 -8.36
CA PHE A 130 2.49 10.10 -9.08
C PHE A 130 1.93 10.19 -10.50
N ASP A 131 1.99 9.10 -11.25
CA ASP A 131 1.51 9.02 -12.65
C ASP A 131 0.01 9.22 -12.78
N ARG A 132 -0.75 8.88 -11.74
CA ARG A 132 -2.19 9.14 -11.70
C ARG A 132 -2.50 10.62 -11.56
N PHE A 133 -1.67 11.37 -10.86
CA PHE A 133 -1.88 12.78 -10.55
C PHE A 133 -1.12 13.74 -11.46
N ASP A 134 -0.02 13.33 -12.07
CA ASP A 134 0.68 14.02 -13.16
C ASP A 134 -0.12 13.88 -14.47
N GLY A 135 -1.30 14.50 -14.49
CA GLY A 135 -2.32 14.29 -15.53
C GLY A 135 -1.89 14.80 -16.91
N ASN A 136 -1.01 15.80 -16.93
CA ASN A 136 -0.41 16.34 -18.16
C ASN A 136 0.89 15.63 -18.56
N ARG A 137 1.35 14.64 -17.78
CA ARG A 137 2.64 13.94 -17.97
C ARG A 137 3.81 14.90 -18.07
N SER A 138 3.78 15.98 -17.29
CA SER A 138 4.85 16.96 -17.21
C SER A 138 6.11 16.39 -16.56
N GLY A 139 6.00 15.26 -15.86
CA GLY A 139 7.05 14.72 -15.01
C GLY A 139 7.15 15.45 -13.67
N THR A 140 6.17 16.29 -13.33
CA THR A 140 6.08 17.03 -12.07
C THR A 140 4.63 17.12 -11.56
N ILE A 141 4.46 17.30 -10.25
CA ILE A 141 3.15 17.52 -9.63
C ILE A 141 3.03 18.98 -9.20
N GLU A 142 2.04 19.69 -9.72
CA GLU A 142 1.70 21.06 -9.31
C GLU A 142 0.87 21.08 -8.02
N SER A 143 0.70 22.28 -7.43
CA SER A 143 -0.04 22.44 -6.16
C SER A 143 -1.48 21.88 -6.20
N GLN A 144 -2.16 21.99 -7.34
CA GLN A 144 -3.53 21.49 -7.50
C GLN A 144 -3.58 19.95 -7.58
N GLU A 145 -2.62 19.36 -8.27
CA GLU A 145 -2.46 17.90 -8.37
C GLU A 145 -2.05 17.33 -7.01
N LEU A 146 -1.15 18.00 -6.29
CA LEU A 146 -0.74 17.60 -4.95
C LEU A 146 -1.90 17.64 -3.94
N GLN A 147 -2.73 18.69 -4.00
CA GLN A 147 -3.94 18.79 -3.16
C GLN A 147 -4.89 17.61 -3.43
N SER A 148 -5.06 17.25 -4.69
CA SER A 148 -5.91 16.12 -5.10
C SER A 148 -5.31 14.79 -4.64
N ALA A 149 -4.00 14.63 -4.75
CA ALA A 149 -3.27 13.45 -4.28
C ALA A 149 -3.42 13.24 -2.77
N PHE A 150 -3.19 14.29 -1.98
CA PHE A 150 -3.33 14.23 -0.52
C PHE A 150 -4.76 13.96 -0.08
N SER A 151 -5.75 14.59 -0.73
CA SER A 151 -7.16 14.30 -0.47
C SER A 151 -7.50 12.83 -0.73
N MET A 152 -7.04 12.27 -1.85
CA MET A 152 -7.25 10.86 -2.17
C MET A 152 -6.56 9.91 -1.19
N MET A 153 -5.39 10.28 -0.67
CA MET A 153 -4.69 9.53 0.38
C MET A 153 -5.34 9.68 1.77
N GLY A 154 -6.43 10.44 1.88
CA GLY A 154 -7.18 10.64 3.13
C GLY A 154 -6.63 11.75 4.02
N PHE A 155 -5.75 12.62 3.49
CA PHE A 155 -5.27 13.80 4.22
C PHE A 155 -6.18 15.00 3.98
N ASN A 156 -6.70 15.56 5.08
CA ASN A 156 -7.51 16.78 5.04
C ASN A 156 -6.63 18.01 5.31
N VAL A 157 -5.89 18.44 4.30
CA VAL A 157 -4.98 19.60 4.39
C VAL A 157 -5.50 20.77 3.58
N SER A 158 -5.28 21.99 4.08
CA SER A 158 -5.73 23.22 3.39
C SER A 158 -4.87 23.52 2.15
N PRO A 159 -5.41 24.21 1.13
CA PRO A 159 -4.64 24.63 -0.05
C PRO A 159 -3.41 25.48 0.29
N ARG A 160 -3.50 26.31 1.33
CA ARG A 160 -2.36 27.11 1.80
C ARG A 160 -1.24 26.24 2.37
N PHE A 161 -1.59 25.17 3.08
CA PHE A 161 -0.62 24.23 3.61
C PHE A 161 0.02 23.41 2.49
N VAL A 162 -0.74 23.02 1.47
CA VAL A 162 -0.18 22.35 0.29
C VAL A 162 0.81 23.25 -0.45
N GLN A 163 0.49 24.54 -0.62
CA GLN A 163 1.44 25.52 -1.18
C GLN A 163 2.72 25.63 -0.34
N LEU A 164 2.60 25.61 0.99
CA LEU A 164 3.77 25.60 1.88
C LEU A 164 4.64 24.35 1.65
N ILE A 165 4.03 23.17 1.50
CA ILE A 165 4.76 21.93 1.18
C ILE A 165 5.48 22.08 -0.15
N VAL A 166 4.78 22.51 -1.21
CA VAL A 166 5.42 22.70 -2.53
C VAL A 166 6.60 23.66 -2.41
N TRP A 167 6.42 24.80 -1.75
CA TRP A 167 7.49 25.77 -1.55
C TRP A 167 8.68 25.25 -0.73
N THR A 168 8.42 24.37 0.24
CA THR A 168 9.46 23.78 1.10
C THR A 168 10.35 22.78 0.35
N TYR A 169 9.77 22.02 -0.58
CA TYR A 169 10.46 20.93 -1.28
C TYR A 169 10.87 21.27 -2.72
N ASP A 170 10.29 22.31 -3.32
CA ASP A 170 10.68 22.82 -4.63
C ASP A 170 11.96 23.64 -4.55
N THR A 171 13.10 22.96 -4.73
CA THR A 171 14.43 23.59 -4.68
C THR A 171 14.72 24.50 -5.88
N HIS A 172 13.89 24.47 -6.94
CA HIS A 172 14.15 25.18 -8.20
C HIS A 172 13.15 26.33 -8.46
N GLY A 173 12.19 26.55 -7.55
CA GLY A 173 11.16 27.59 -7.71
C GLY A 173 10.21 27.35 -8.89
N ARG A 174 10.09 26.10 -9.37
CA ARG A 174 9.21 25.70 -10.48
C ARG A 174 7.73 25.65 -10.11
N ARG A 175 7.41 25.76 -8.81
CA ARG A 175 6.07 25.60 -8.21
C ARG A 175 5.46 24.21 -8.48
N SER A 176 6.32 23.22 -8.71
CA SER A 176 5.97 21.84 -8.92
C SER A 176 7.01 20.91 -8.29
N LEU A 177 6.62 19.67 -8.00
CA LEU A 177 7.46 18.68 -7.35
C LEU A 177 7.80 17.56 -8.34
N THR A 178 9.09 17.25 -8.46
CA THR A 178 9.56 16.01 -9.10
C THR A 178 9.20 14.80 -8.23
N LEU A 179 9.26 13.59 -8.81
CA LEU A 179 8.89 12.36 -8.11
C LEU A 179 9.61 12.18 -6.76
N ASP A 180 10.91 12.43 -6.71
CA ASP A 180 11.70 12.35 -5.50
C ASP A 180 11.23 13.33 -4.42
N LYS A 181 10.85 14.55 -4.79
CA LYS A 181 10.31 15.58 -3.89
C LYS A 181 8.87 15.30 -3.47
N PHE A 182 8.09 14.69 -4.35
CA PHE A 182 6.78 14.17 -4.01
C PHE A 182 6.86 13.04 -2.98
N ILE A 183 7.77 12.07 -3.16
CA ILE A 183 7.99 10.99 -2.19
C ILE A 183 8.47 11.57 -0.85
N GLN A 184 9.46 12.46 -0.88
CA GLN A 184 10.02 13.08 0.33
C GLN A 184 8.95 13.83 1.13
N SER A 185 8.17 14.70 0.48
CA SER A 185 7.11 15.46 1.12
C SER A 185 5.97 14.57 1.63
N SER A 186 5.62 13.51 0.89
CA SER A 186 4.55 12.59 1.28
C SER A 186 4.95 11.72 2.48
N VAL A 187 6.22 11.27 2.54
CA VAL A 187 6.75 10.54 3.71
C VAL A 187 6.72 11.42 4.94
N MET A 188 7.22 12.66 4.83
CA MET A 188 7.20 13.61 5.95
C MET A 188 5.77 13.90 6.42
N LEU A 189 4.84 14.16 5.49
CA LEU A 189 3.44 14.41 5.83
C LEU A 189 2.83 13.22 6.56
N LYS A 190 3.09 11.99 6.07
CA LYS A 190 2.62 10.77 6.70
C LYS A 190 3.20 10.60 8.10
N SER A 191 4.51 10.78 8.27
CA SER A 191 5.19 10.64 9.56
C SER A 191 4.62 11.61 10.61
N VAL A 192 4.49 12.89 10.24
CA VAL A 192 3.95 13.92 11.13
C VAL A 192 2.48 13.63 11.45
N THR A 193 1.70 13.17 10.47
CA THR A 193 0.30 12.78 10.67
C THR A 193 0.17 11.58 11.60
N ASP A 194 1.00 10.56 11.43
CA ASP A 194 0.97 9.36 12.26
C ASP A 194 1.34 9.69 13.71
N THR A 195 2.35 10.54 13.91
CA THR A 195 2.72 11.05 15.24
C THR A 195 1.59 11.86 15.88
N PHE A 196 0.91 12.71 15.10
CA PHE A 196 -0.25 13.47 15.57
C PHE A 196 -1.40 12.54 16.00
N LYS A 197 -1.74 11.55 15.16
CA LYS A 197 -2.82 10.58 15.41
C LYS A 197 -2.57 9.72 16.65
N GLN A 198 -1.32 9.40 16.97
CA GLN A 198 -0.99 8.68 18.21
C GLN A 198 -1.36 9.49 19.47
N LYS A 199 -1.32 10.82 19.39
CA LYS A 199 -1.65 11.72 20.51
C LYS A 199 -3.10 12.21 20.48
N ASP A 200 -3.74 12.30 19.32
CA ASP A 200 -5.18 12.63 19.17
C ASP A 200 -6.09 11.43 19.42
N THR A 201 -6.05 10.88 20.64
CA THR A 201 -6.80 9.65 21.02
C THR A 201 -8.32 9.78 20.86
N ASN A 202 -8.82 11.02 20.87
CA ASN A 202 -10.25 11.32 20.77
C ASN A 202 -10.69 11.71 19.36
N LEU A 203 -9.78 11.68 18.37
CA LEU A 203 -10.04 12.03 16.97
C LEU A 203 -10.68 13.42 16.80
N SER A 204 -10.25 14.36 17.63
CA SER A 204 -10.81 15.71 17.70
C SER A 204 -10.19 16.67 16.67
N GLY A 205 -9.04 16.30 16.10
CA GLY A 205 -8.23 17.16 15.26
C GLY A 205 -7.42 18.20 16.06
N VAL A 206 -7.41 18.13 17.39
CA VAL A 206 -6.66 19.02 18.27
C VAL A 206 -5.97 18.20 19.37
N ILE A 207 -4.68 18.46 19.61
CA ILE A 207 -3.93 17.84 20.71
C ILE A 207 -3.44 18.91 21.68
N ASN A 208 -3.39 18.56 22.96
CA ASN A 208 -2.68 19.33 23.98
C ASN A 208 -1.38 18.60 24.32
N VAL A 209 -0.25 19.22 24.05
CA VAL A 209 1.08 18.62 24.21
C VAL A 209 1.95 19.51 25.09
N GLY A 210 2.65 18.89 26.03
CA GLY A 210 3.71 19.56 26.80
C GLY A 210 4.89 19.92 25.90
N TYR A 211 5.74 20.84 26.36
CA TYR A 211 6.89 21.30 25.58
C TYR A 211 7.86 20.17 25.20
N GLU A 212 8.18 19.28 26.13
CA GLU A 212 9.09 18.15 25.88
C GLU A 212 8.47 17.10 24.93
N ASP A 213 7.17 16.82 25.09
CA ASP A 213 6.43 15.96 24.16
C ASP A 213 6.42 16.55 22.74
N PHE A 214 6.21 17.86 22.63
CA PHE A 214 6.29 18.56 21.34
C PHE A 214 7.69 18.45 20.73
N MET A 215 8.75 18.64 21.53
CA MET A 215 10.13 18.48 21.07
C MET A 215 10.41 17.05 20.62
N TYR A 216 9.96 16.05 21.37
CA TYR A 216 10.08 14.64 20.98
C TYR A 216 9.37 14.40 19.65
N MET A 217 8.11 14.83 19.51
CA MET A 217 7.36 14.72 18.25
C MET A 217 8.09 15.40 17.08
N ALA A 218 8.64 16.60 17.28
CA ALA A 218 9.36 17.32 16.23
C ALA A 218 10.68 16.62 15.83
N MET A 219 11.41 16.07 16.80
CA MET A 219 12.70 15.42 16.56
C MET A 219 12.55 14.01 15.97
N SER A 220 11.55 13.24 16.42
CA SER A 220 11.25 11.91 15.88
C SER A 220 10.71 11.94 14.44
N ASN A 221 10.26 13.10 13.96
CA ASN A 221 9.76 13.30 12.59
C ASN A 221 10.83 13.75 11.60
N LYS A 222 12.10 13.86 12.03
CA LYS A 222 13.20 13.97 11.06
C LYS A 222 13.47 12.58 10.49
N PRO A 223 13.35 12.41 9.16
CA PRO A 223 13.80 11.18 8.51
C PRO A 223 15.30 10.97 8.68
#